data_AF-A0A0U5E2A8-F1
#
_entry.id   AF-A0A0U5E2A8-F1
#
_cell.length_a   1.000
_cell.length_b   1.000
_cell.length_c   1.000
_cell.angle_alpha   90.00
_cell.angle_beta   90.00
_cell.angle_gamma   90.00
#
_symmetry.space_group_name_H-M   'P 1'
#
loop_
_entity.id
_entity.type
_entity.pdbx_description
1 polymer ?
#
loop_
_entity_poly.entity_id
_entity_poly.type
_entity_poly.pdbx_seq_one_letter_code
_entity_poly.pdbx_strand_id
1 'polypeptide(L)'
;MERRYAEAVPVYRRLLELRPDDVEAHNDLGLALHYTGDTDAALTQLRAGTAKDAAHQRIWLTLGFVSLQAGDAAEARTALEHARDLGADTGVGQEASRLLDLIEAQ
;
A
#
# COMPACT_ATOMS: atom_id res chain seq x y z
N MET A 1 -12.48 11.01 10.21
CA MET A 1 -11.29 10.17 9.97
C MET A 1 -10.18 10.98 9.27
N GLU A 2 -10.51 11.86 8.31
CA GLU A 2 -9.58 12.67 7.51
C GLU A 2 -8.53 13.48 8.29
N ARG A 3 -8.90 14.07 9.43
CA ARG A 3 -7.99 14.94 10.21
C ARG A 3 -6.75 14.21 10.74
N ARG A 4 -6.88 12.92 11.06
CA ARG A 4 -5.77 12.11 11.62
C ARG A 4 -4.73 11.75 10.56
N TYR A 5 -5.11 11.61 9.30
CA TYR A 5 -4.17 11.29 8.22
C TYR A 5 -3.31 12.50 7.86
N ALA A 6 -3.91 13.69 7.75
CA ALA A 6 -3.18 14.93 7.47
C ALA A 6 -2.11 15.23 8.55
N GLU A 7 -2.44 15.02 9.81
CA GLU A 7 -1.50 15.19 10.93
C GLU A 7 -0.42 14.10 10.97
N ALA A 8 -0.68 12.91 10.42
CA ALA A 8 0.25 11.78 10.42
C ALA A 8 1.33 11.88 9.32
N VAL A 9 1.00 12.48 8.17
CA VAL A 9 1.96 12.66 7.05
C VAL A 9 3.31 13.27 7.50
N PRO A 10 3.37 14.41 8.23
CA PRO A 10 4.65 14.96 8.65
C PRO A 10 5.39 14.06 9.65
N VAL A 11 4.67 13.31 10.49
CA VAL A 11 5.27 12.36 11.45
C VAL A 11 5.95 11.21 10.71
N TYR A 12 5.27 10.58 9.76
CA TYR A 12 5.86 9.48 9.00
C TYR A 12 6.99 9.93 8.07
N ARG A 13 6.90 11.13 7.48
CA ARG A 13 8.03 11.72 6.75
C ARG A 13 9.26 11.88 7.64
N ARG A 14 9.09 12.42 8.85
CA ARG A 14 10.20 12.56 9.80
C ARG A 14 10.73 11.21 10.27
N LEU A 15 9.86 10.21 10.43
CA LEU A 15 10.30 8.85 10.76
C LEU A 15 11.18 8.28 9.65
N LEU A 16 10.79 8.44 8.38
CA LEU A 16 11.56 7.97 7.23
C LEU A 16 12.87 8.73 7.01
N GLU A 17 12.97 10.00 7.44
CA GLU A 17 14.26 10.71 7.49
C GLU A 17 15.24 10.04 8.48
N LEU A 18 14.73 9.46 9.57
CA LEU A 18 15.53 8.77 10.58
C LEU A 18 15.73 7.28 10.27
N ARG A 19 14.76 6.67 9.59
CA ARG A 19 14.69 5.24 9.27
C ARG A 19 14.19 5.06 7.83
N PRO A 20 15.05 5.28 6.82
CA PRO A 20 14.66 5.25 5.42
C PRO A 20 14.29 3.86 4.89
N ASP A 21 14.49 2.82 5.69
CA ASP A 21 14.19 1.43 5.33
C ASP A 21 12.99 0.87 6.12
N ASP A 22 12.28 1.72 6.88
CA ASP A 22 11.10 1.32 7.65
C ASP A 22 9.89 1.12 6.73
N VAL A 23 9.63 -0.14 6.38
CA VAL A 23 8.58 -0.53 5.44
C VAL A 23 7.18 -0.20 5.99
N GLU A 24 6.98 -0.30 7.31
CA GLU A 24 5.71 0.06 7.93
C GLU A 24 5.46 1.56 7.84
N ALA A 25 6.49 2.38 8.03
CA ALA A 25 6.41 3.82 7.86
C ALA A 25 6.11 4.22 6.40
N HIS A 26 6.71 3.53 5.42
CA HIS A 26 6.36 3.72 4.00
C HIS A 26 4.90 3.35 3.72
N ASN A 27 4.43 2.22 4.27
CA ASN A 27 3.03 1.78 4.14
C ASN A 27 2.06 2.81 4.71
N ASP A 28 2.28 3.24 5.95
CA ASP A 28 1.38 4.13 6.66
C ASP A 28 1.41 5.55 6.09
N LEU A 29 2.58 6.02 5.63
CA LEU A 29 2.69 7.27 4.88
C LEU A 29 1.93 7.17 3.56
N GLY A 30 2.03 6.06 2.84
CA GLY A 30 1.27 5.81 1.61
C GLY A 30 -0.23 5.94 1.83
N LEU A 31 -0.79 5.24 2.83
CA LEU A 31 -2.21 5.36 3.19
C LEU A 31 -2.59 6.79 3.58
N ALA A 32 -1.78 7.45 4.41
CA ALA A 32 -2.05 8.81 4.85
C ALA A 32 -2.08 9.80 3.67
N LEU A 33 -1.15 9.67 2.73
CA LEU A 33 -1.10 10.50 1.51
C LEU A 33 -2.32 10.25 0.62
N HIS A 34 -2.70 8.98 0.41
CA HIS A 34 -3.88 8.65 -0.39
C HIS A 34 -5.16 9.26 0.21
N TYR A 35 -5.40 9.06 1.51
CA TYR A 35 -6.57 9.63 2.19
C TYR A 35 -6.56 11.15 2.34
N THR A 36 -5.41 11.80 2.11
CA THR A 36 -5.30 13.26 2.08
C THR A 36 -5.30 13.83 0.67
N GLY A 37 -5.49 12.98 -0.35
CA GLY A 37 -5.67 13.36 -1.74
C GLY A 37 -4.40 13.30 -2.60
N ASP A 38 -3.24 13.02 -2.01
CA ASP A 38 -1.96 12.91 -2.73
C ASP A 38 -1.66 11.46 -3.11
N THR A 39 -2.50 10.90 -3.99
CA THR A 39 -2.42 9.49 -4.41
C THR A 39 -1.13 9.18 -5.17
N ASP A 40 -0.60 10.11 -5.94
CA ASP A 40 0.67 9.92 -6.66
C ASP A 40 1.86 9.78 -5.70
N ALA A 41 1.92 10.63 -4.68
CA ALA A 41 2.94 10.50 -3.63
C ALA A 41 2.73 9.22 -2.81
N ALA A 42 1.49 8.80 -2.58
CA ALA A 42 1.18 7.54 -1.91
C ALA A 42 1.80 6.36 -2.65
N LEU A 43 1.53 6.22 -3.94
CA LEU A 43 2.08 5.16 -4.78
C LEU A 43 3.61 5.17 -4.79
N THR A 44 4.22 6.36 -4.83
CA THR A 44 5.69 6.50 -4.74
C THR A 44 6.24 5.93 -3.43
N GLN A 45 5.61 6.22 -2.29
CA GLN A 45 6.05 5.70 -0.99
C GLN A 45 5.83 4.19 -0.85
N LEU A 46 4.70 3.68 -1.37
CA LEU A 46 4.40 2.26 -1.32
C LEU A 46 5.39 1.45 -2.16
N ARG A 47 5.68 1.88 -3.40
CA ARG A 47 6.70 1.27 -4.25
C ARG A 47 8.10 1.34 -3.65
N ALA A 48 8.43 2.45 -2.96
CA ALA A 48 9.70 2.55 -2.26
C ALA A 48 9.79 1.50 -1.15
N GLY A 49 8.74 1.33 -0.34
CA GLY A 49 8.72 0.34 0.72
C GLY A 49 8.73 -1.11 0.20
N THR A 50 8.06 -1.41 -0.93
CA THR A 50 8.12 -2.76 -1.52
C THR A 50 9.53 -3.13 -1.99
N ALA A 51 10.33 -2.13 -2.40
CA ALA A 51 11.74 -2.31 -2.75
C ALA A 51 12.65 -2.49 -1.52
N LYS A 52 12.21 -2.11 -0.31
CA LYS A 52 12.96 -2.32 0.95
C LYS A 52 12.79 -3.73 1.49
N ASP A 53 11.56 -4.22 1.50
CA ASP A 53 11.24 -5.58 1.91
C ASP A 53 10.09 -6.12 1.05
N ALA A 54 10.46 -6.92 0.05
CA ALA A 54 9.50 -7.57 -0.82
C ALA A 54 8.69 -8.66 -0.12
N ALA A 55 9.08 -9.11 1.07
CA ALA A 55 8.35 -10.12 1.86
C ALA A 55 7.30 -9.49 2.80
N HIS A 56 7.26 -8.16 2.93
CA HIS A 56 6.31 -7.48 3.79
C HIS A 56 4.90 -7.50 3.17
N GLN A 57 4.13 -8.55 3.45
CA GLN A 57 2.85 -8.81 2.79
C GLN A 57 1.87 -7.61 2.77
N ARG A 58 1.79 -6.86 3.87
CA ARG A 58 0.84 -5.75 4.03
C ARG A 58 1.07 -4.62 3.01
N ILE A 59 2.32 -4.30 2.67
CA ILE A 59 2.59 -3.16 1.77
C ILE A 59 2.13 -3.46 0.35
N TRP A 60 2.18 -4.72 -0.08
CA TRP A 60 1.67 -5.16 -1.37
C TRP A 60 0.14 -5.08 -1.44
N LEU A 61 -0.57 -5.46 -0.38
CA LEU A 61 -2.03 -5.27 -0.31
C LEU A 61 -2.38 -3.78 -0.41
N THR A 62 -1.67 -2.92 0.34
CA THR A 62 -1.89 -1.47 0.31
C THR A 62 -1.60 -0.88 -1.07
N LEU A 63 -0.49 -1.25 -1.71
CA LEU A 63 -0.16 -0.84 -3.08
C LEU A 63 -1.27 -1.27 -4.05
N GLY A 64 -1.75 -2.50 -3.94
CA GLY A 64 -2.84 -3.02 -4.74
C GLY A 64 -4.13 -2.21 -4.60
N PHE A 65 -4.54 -1.97 -3.36
CA PHE A 65 -5.71 -1.17 -3.03
C PHE A 65 -5.61 0.26 -3.57
N VAL A 66 -4.51 0.96 -3.31
CA VAL A 66 -4.33 2.36 -3.75
C VAL A 66 -4.26 2.45 -5.28
N SER A 67 -3.59 1.51 -5.95
CA SER A 67 -3.49 1.46 -7.42
C SER A 67 -4.87 1.25 -8.06
N LEU A 68 -5.70 0.39 -7.46
CA LEU A 68 -7.08 0.16 -7.93
C LEU A 68 -7.92 1.44 -7.82
N GLN A 69 -7.80 2.18 -6.71
CA GLN A 69 -8.47 3.47 -6.54
C GLN A 69 -7.94 4.55 -7.50
N ALA A 70 -6.67 4.48 -7.88
CA ALA A 70 -6.05 5.35 -8.88
C ALA A 70 -6.44 4.98 -10.33
N GLY A 71 -7.14 3.85 -10.54
CA GLY A 71 -7.54 3.36 -11.86
C GLY A 71 -6.46 2.54 -12.58
N ASP A 72 -5.32 2.26 -11.94
CA ASP A 72 -4.29 1.38 -12.47
C ASP A 72 -4.57 -0.07 -12.06
N ALA A 73 -5.53 -0.69 -12.76
CA ALA A 73 -5.93 -2.07 -12.51
C ALA A 73 -4.80 -3.08 -12.79
N ALA A 74 -3.83 -2.72 -13.65
CA ALA A 74 -2.70 -3.58 -13.97
C ALA A 74 -1.73 -3.67 -12.79
N GLU A 75 -1.30 -2.53 -12.24
CA GLU A 75 -0.46 -2.51 -11.04
C GLU A 75 -1.20 -3.08 -9.83
N ALA A 76 -2.50 -2.78 -9.71
CA ALA A 76 -3.32 -3.34 -8.64
C ALA A 76 -3.28 -4.86 -8.64
N ARG A 77 -3.53 -5.49 -9.79
CA ARG A 77 -3.50 -6.94 -9.96
C ARG A 77 -2.14 -7.51 -9.54
N THR A 78 -1.05 -6.99 -10.09
CA THR A 78 0.29 -7.49 -9.79
C THR A 78 0.62 -7.39 -8.30
N ALA A 79 0.31 -6.26 -7.66
CA ALA A 79 0.56 -6.08 -6.24
C ALA A 79 -0.28 -7.01 -5.36
N LEU A 80 -1.56 -7.21 -5.69
CA LEU A 80 -2.44 -8.12 -4.95
C LEU A 80 -2.04 -9.59 -5.14
N GLU A 81 -1.59 -9.99 -6.34
CA GLU A 81 -1.04 -11.32 -6.60
C GLU A 81 0.18 -11.57 -5.72
N HIS A 82 1.13 -10.63 -5.65
CA HIS A 82 2.26 -10.71 -4.73
C HIS A 82 1.83 -10.82 -3.26
N ALA A 83 0.86 -10.02 -2.82
CA ALA A 83 0.34 -10.10 -1.45
C ALA A 83 -0.26 -11.48 -1.14
N ARG A 84 -1.03 -12.05 -2.06
CA ARG A 84 -1.61 -13.40 -1.92
C ARG A 84 -0.51 -14.47 -1.89
N ASP A 85 0.46 -14.40 -2.79
CA ASP A 85 1.47 -15.44 -2.95
C ASP A 85 2.45 -15.51 -1.77
N LEU A 86 2.60 -14.41 -1.02
CA LEU A 86 3.34 -14.37 0.25
C LEU A 86 2.62 -15.07 1.42
N GLY A 87 1.31 -15.36 1.28
CA GLY A 87 0.54 -16.05 2.32
C GLY A 87 -0.97 -15.92 2.12
N ALA A 88 -1.57 -16.80 1.31
CA ALA A 88 -2.97 -16.72 0.93
C ALA A 88 -3.96 -16.99 2.08
N ASP A 89 -3.51 -17.66 3.13
CA ASP A 89 -4.28 -18.02 4.32
C ASP A 89 -4.30 -16.92 5.40
N THR A 90 -3.42 -15.92 5.28
CA THR A 90 -3.43 -14.75 6.19
C THR A 90 -4.61 -13.84 5.87
N GLY A 91 -5.02 -13.01 6.84
CA GLY A 91 -6.06 -12.00 6.60
C GLY A 91 -5.70 -11.04 5.46
N VAL A 92 -4.41 -10.75 5.27
CA VAL A 92 -3.91 -9.90 4.17
C VAL A 92 -4.05 -10.63 2.83
N GLY A 93 -3.68 -11.90 2.74
CA GLY A 93 -3.80 -12.70 1.52
C GLY A 93 -5.24 -12.99 1.12
N GLN A 94 -6.12 -13.21 2.10
CA GLN A 94 -7.56 -13.35 1.88
C GLN A 94 -8.18 -12.07 1.33
N GLU A 95 -7.84 -10.91 1.89
CA GLU A 95 -8.31 -9.63 1.36
C GLU A 95 -7.74 -9.35 -0.04
N ALA A 96 -6.47 -9.69 -0.27
CA ALA A 96 -5.87 -9.57 -1.60
C ALA A 96 -6.63 -10.41 -2.64
N SER A 97 -7.00 -11.64 -2.29
CA SER A 97 -7.76 -12.54 -3.17
C SER A 97 -9.16 -11.98 -3.46
N ARG A 98 -9.84 -11.47 -2.43
CA ARG A 98 -11.14 -10.80 -2.59
C ARG A 98 -11.06 -9.61 -3.54
N LEU A 99 -10.01 -8.79 -3.45
CA LEU A 99 -9.82 -7.64 -4.34
C LEU A 99 -9.50 -8.08 -5.78
N LEU A 100 -8.73 -9.17 -5.96
CA LEU A 100 -8.45 -9.74 -7.28
C LEU A 100 -9.73 -10.22 -7.98
N ASP A 101 -10.61 -10.91 -7.25
CA ASP A 101 -11.90 -11.37 -7.78
C ASP A 101 -12.75 -10.20 -8.29
N LEU A 102 -12.68 -9.03 -7.63
CA LEU A 102 -13.38 -7.81 -8.07
C LEU A 102 -12.81 -7.24 -9.37
N ILE A 103 -11.48 -7.33 -9.57
CA ILE A 103 -10.83 -6.86 -10.79
C ILE A 103 -11.16 -7.79 -11.97
N GLU A 104 -11.27 -9.10 -11.73
CA GLU A 104 -11.56 -10.11 -12.77
C GLU A 104 -13.03 -10.13 -13.20
N ALA A 105 -13.93 -9.61 -12.36
CA ALA A 105 -15.36 -9.56 -12.64
C ALA A 105 -15.80 -8.35 -13.51
N GLN A 106 -14.87 -7.46 -13.90
CA GLN A 106 -15.13 -6.28 -14.75
C GLN A 106 -14.69 -6.50 -16.20
#